data_AF-A0A1I6GMP0-F1
#
_entry.id   AF-A0A1I6GMP0-F1
#
_cell.length_a   1.000
_cell.length_b   1.000
_cell.length_c   1.000
_cell.angle_alpha   90.00
_cell.angle_beta   90.00
_cell.angle_gamma   90.00
#
_symmetry.space_group_name_H-M   'P 1'
#
loop_
_entity.id
_entity.type
_entity.pdbx_description
1 polymer ?
#
loop_
_entity_poly.entity_id
_entity_poly.type
_entity_poly.pdbx_seq_one_letter_code
_entity_poly.pdbx_strand_id
1 'polypeptide(L)'
;MRQQGFVMLEVITAVVIVSSLLLMINQAWLFKSSQQQRQGWLVDAEQVNLAASDFWAENGAPPGTIRDLFTEQELAILRFPWHQEWQFTLGENWLELSVSAPSLDQAQWFVRQIAGAFVRGNEVVMPVWQPRPSNATNEDYLHRLEQTDAPHLNTMATDLDMGQFDIIDINNLDTQRLTVETIRADELEATSVKTTELIVTTVYAQDVITPTTSLQEVSDRLAEYIQLWKQCELQGKCS
;
A
#
# COMPACT_ATOMS: atom_id res chain seq x y z
N MET A 1 -35.25 61.60 21.14
CA MET A 1 -34.23 61.55 20.07
C MET A 1 -33.09 60.55 20.30
N ARG A 2 -32.82 60.08 21.53
CA ARG A 2 -31.71 59.12 21.80
C ARG A 2 -31.91 57.68 21.28
N GLN A 3 -33.15 57.26 21.01
CA GLN A 3 -33.46 55.89 20.57
C GLN A 3 -33.23 55.65 19.07
N GLN A 4 -33.23 56.70 18.23
CA GLN A 4 -33.01 56.55 16.78
C GLN A 4 -31.56 56.20 16.42
N GLY A 5 -30.58 56.66 17.23
CA GLY A 5 -29.17 56.33 17.02
C GLY A 5 -28.83 54.86 17.32
N PHE A 6 -29.57 54.23 18.23
CA PHE A 6 -29.33 52.83 18.61
C PHE A 6 -29.83 51.85 17.54
N VAL A 7 -31.03 52.12 16.99
CA VAL A 7 -31.62 51.31 15.91
C VAL A 7 -30.74 51.34 14.64
N MET A 8 -30.17 52.49 14.30
CA MET A 8 -29.31 52.61 13.11
C MET A 8 -28.01 51.79 13.26
N LEU A 9 -27.40 51.80 14.44
CA LEU A 9 -26.19 51.04 14.72
C LEU A 9 -26.46 49.52 14.72
N GLU A 10 -27.59 49.10 15.28
CA GLU A 10 -28.01 47.70 15.28
C GLU A 10 -28.22 47.16 13.85
N VAL A 11 -28.89 47.94 12.98
CA VAL A 11 -29.09 47.57 11.57
C VAL A 11 -27.76 47.49 10.82
N ILE A 12 -26.84 48.43 11.02
CA ILE A 12 -25.51 48.39 10.38
C ILE A 12 -24.74 47.15 10.84
N THR A 13 -24.74 46.84 12.14
CA THR A 13 -24.06 45.64 12.65
C THR A 13 -24.67 44.35 12.11
N ALA A 14 -26.00 44.27 12.04
CA ALA A 14 -26.69 43.11 11.48
C ALA A 14 -26.35 42.91 10.00
N VAL A 15 -26.32 43.98 9.20
CA VAL A 15 -25.95 43.91 7.78
C VAL A 15 -24.50 43.44 7.62
N VAL A 16 -23.54 44.00 8.38
CA VAL A 16 -22.14 43.58 8.31
C VAL A 16 -21.97 42.10 8.67
N ILE A 17 -22.65 41.64 9.73
CA ILE A 17 -22.61 40.23 10.14
C ILE A 17 -23.19 39.34 9.04
N VAL A 18 -24.36 39.67 8.50
CA VAL A 18 -25.01 38.89 7.43
C VAL A 18 -24.15 38.87 6.16
N SER A 19 -23.56 39.99 5.75
CA SER A 19 -22.67 40.05 4.59
C SER A 19 -21.42 39.20 4.78
N SER A 20 -20.79 39.24 5.96
CA SER A 20 -19.62 38.41 6.25
C SER A 20 -19.93 36.92 6.25
N LEU A 21 -21.10 36.53 6.79
CA LEU A 21 -21.55 35.14 6.85
C LEU A 21 -21.89 34.58 5.46
N LEU A 22 -22.51 35.40 4.59
CA LEU A 22 -22.77 35.02 3.20
C LEU A 22 -21.48 34.77 2.41
N LEU A 23 -20.43 35.57 2.65
CA LEU A 23 -19.12 35.36 2.02
C LEU A 23 -18.48 34.04 2.45
N MET A 24 -18.53 33.72 3.74
CA MET A 24 -18.01 32.44 4.26
C MET A 24 -18.77 31.24 3.69
N ILE A 25 -20.10 31.31 3.62
CA ILE A 25 -20.92 30.23 3.04
C ILE A 25 -20.57 30.02 1.56
N ASN A 26 -20.41 31.09 0.79
CA ASN A 26 -20.06 30.99 -0.63
C ASN A 26 -18.69 30.34 -0.83
N GLN A 27 -17.69 30.72 -0.03
CA GLN A 27 -16.35 30.11 -0.08
C GLN A 27 -16.38 28.62 0.31
N ALA A 28 -17.13 28.25 1.35
CA ALA A 28 -17.28 26.85 1.76
C ALA A 28 -17.97 26.00 0.68
N TRP A 29 -18.97 26.57 0.01
CA TRP A 29 -19.67 25.90 -1.07
C TRP A 29 -18.79 25.69 -2.30
N LEU A 30 -18.02 26.71 -2.70
CA LEU A 30 -17.03 26.61 -3.78
C LEU A 30 -15.96 25.55 -3.47
N PHE A 31 -15.47 25.51 -2.24
CA PHE A 31 -14.51 24.50 -1.81
C PHE A 31 -15.09 23.08 -1.91
N LYS A 32 -16.30 22.86 -1.39
CA LYS A 32 -16.99 21.56 -1.44
C LYS A 32 -17.27 21.12 -2.89
N SER A 33 -17.73 22.04 -3.73
CA SER A 33 -17.98 21.76 -5.14
C SER A 33 -16.69 21.38 -5.88
N SER A 34 -15.60 22.10 -5.63
CA SER A 34 -14.29 21.77 -6.22
C SER A 34 -13.80 20.38 -5.78
N GLN A 35 -14.00 20.00 -4.52
CA GLN A 35 -13.64 18.65 -4.05
C GLN A 35 -14.47 17.55 -4.73
N GLN A 36 -15.78 17.74 -4.88
CA GLN A 36 -16.65 16.77 -5.55
C GLN A 36 -16.31 16.63 -7.04
N GLN A 37 -15.99 17.73 -7.71
CA GLN A 37 -15.56 17.72 -9.11
C GLN A 37 -14.25 16.95 -9.28
N ARG A 38 -13.29 17.20 -8.38
CA ARG A 38 -11.99 16.50 -8.33
C ARG A 38 -12.14 15.00 -8.12
N GLN A 39 -13.06 14.56 -7.26
CA GLN A 39 -13.34 13.13 -7.10
C GLN A 39 -13.92 12.51 -8.37
N GLY A 40 -14.82 13.22 -9.06
CA GLY A 40 -15.34 12.78 -10.36
C GLY A 40 -14.23 12.59 -11.40
N TRP A 41 -13.28 13.52 -11.47
CA TRP A 41 -12.14 13.41 -12.39
C TRP A 41 -11.31 12.15 -12.16
N LEU A 42 -11.17 11.70 -10.91
CA LEU A 42 -10.39 10.49 -10.59
C LEU A 42 -11.10 9.24 -11.08
N VAL A 43 -12.39 9.10 -10.75
CA VAL A 43 -13.22 7.97 -11.17
C VAL A 43 -13.26 7.87 -12.69
N ASP A 44 -13.49 8.99 -13.37
CA ASP A 44 -13.61 9.03 -14.82
C ASP A 44 -12.25 8.77 -15.51
N ALA A 45 -11.13 9.22 -14.93
CA ALA A 45 -9.79 8.93 -15.45
C ALA A 45 -9.43 7.45 -15.35
N GLU A 46 -9.75 6.81 -14.21
CA GLU A 46 -9.59 5.36 -14.05
C GLU A 46 -10.47 4.58 -15.04
N GLN A 47 -11.72 5.01 -15.22
CA GLN A 47 -12.62 4.40 -16.20
C GLN A 47 -12.09 4.49 -17.63
N VAL A 48 -11.55 5.65 -18.03
CA VAL A 48 -10.92 5.83 -19.35
C VAL A 48 -9.69 4.92 -19.51
N ASN A 49 -8.86 4.79 -18.47
CA ASN A 49 -7.69 3.91 -18.50
C ASN A 49 -8.11 2.44 -18.68
N LEU A 50 -9.08 1.96 -17.89
CA LEU A 50 -9.62 0.61 -17.99
C LEU A 50 -10.23 0.35 -19.38
N ALA A 51 -11.08 1.25 -19.87
CA ALA A 51 -11.68 1.11 -21.20
C ALA A 51 -10.63 1.08 -22.31
N ALA A 52 -9.56 1.88 -22.20
CA ALA A 52 -8.45 1.86 -23.15
C ALA A 52 -7.69 0.53 -23.13
N SER A 53 -7.46 -0.03 -21.95
CA SER A 53 -6.83 -1.33 -21.76
C SER A 53 -7.69 -2.46 -22.36
N ASP A 54 -8.99 -2.48 -22.05
CA ASP A 54 -9.93 -3.49 -22.54
C ASP A 54 -10.07 -3.43 -24.05
N PHE A 55 -10.22 -2.22 -24.61
CA PHE A 55 -10.26 -2.02 -26.06
C PHE A 55 -9.01 -2.58 -26.73
N TRP A 56 -7.82 -2.31 -26.18
CA TRP A 56 -6.57 -2.81 -26.74
C TRP A 56 -6.50 -4.34 -26.64
N ALA A 57 -6.96 -4.93 -25.53
CA ALA A 57 -6.98 -6.37 -25.35
C ALA A 57 -7.90 -7.07 -26.36
N GLU A 58 -9.08 -6.50 -26.62
CA GLU A 58 -10.08 -7.06 -27.53
C GLU A 58 -9.70 -6.90 -29.01
N ASN A 59 -9.20 -5.72 -29.38
CA ASN A 59 -8.96 -5.37 -30.79
C ASN A 59 -7.51 -5.67 -31.24
N GLY A 60 -6.60 -5.94 -30.31
CA GLY A 60 -5.18 -6.14 -30.59
C GLY A 60 -4.43 -4.86 -31.00
N ALA A 61 -5.12 -3.72 -31.02
CA ALA A 61 -4.58 -2.40 -31.31
C ALA A 61 -5.16 -1.37 -30.32
N PRO A 62 -4.37 -0.36 -29.90
CA PRO A 62 -4.84 0.64 -28.96
C PRO A 62 -5.89 1.55 -29.60
N PRO A 63 -6.79 2.15 -28.81
CA PRO A 63 -7.71 3.18 -29.29
C PRO A 63 -6.95 4.39 -29.82
N GLY A 64 -7.45 5.00 -30.90
CA GLY A 64 -6.88 6.23 -31.45
C GLY A 64 -7.46 7.49 -30.80
N THR A 65 -8.71 7.41 -30.31
CA THR A 65 -9.43 8.51 -29.68
C THR A 65 -10.35 8.02 -28.57
N ILE A 66 -10.80 8.95 -27.72
CA ILE A 66 -11.78 8.62 -26.68
C ILE A 66 -13.15 8.15 -27.23
N ARG A 67 -13.47 8.50 -28.49
CA ARG A 67 -14.70 8.07 -29.16
C ARG A 67 -14.66 6.61 -29.59
N ASP A 68 -13.47 6.01 -29.63
CA ASP A 68 -13.33 4.56 -29.85
C ASP A 68 -13.71 3.78 -28.59
N LEU A 69 -13.69 4.43 -27.43
CA LEU A 69 -13.93 3.82 -26.11
C LEU A 69 -15.36 3.98 -25.61
N PHE A 70 -16.00 5.11 -25.91
CA PHE A 70 -17.28 5.48 -25.33
C PHE A 70 -18.26 5.99 -26.39
N THR A 71 -19.54 5.71 -26.18
CA THR A 71 -20.62 6.27 -26.99
C THR A 71 -20.83 7.76 -26.69
N GLU A 72 -21.48 8.50 -27.59
CA GLU A 72 -21.81 9.92 -27.39
C GLU A 72 -22.63 10.19 -26.10
N GLN A 73 -23.45 9.23 -25.68
CA GLN A 73 -24.23 9.34 -24.43
C GLN A 73 -23.34 9.20 -23.19
N GLU A 74 -22.33 8.33 -23.25
CA GLU A 74 -21.37 8.13 -22.16
C GLU A 74 -20.37 9.29 -22.08
N LEU A 75 -19.93 9.82 -23.24
CA LEU A 75 -19.09 11.02 -23.29
C LEU A 75 -19.79 12.24 -22.68
N ALA A 76 -21.11 12.34 -22.79
CA ALA A 76 -21.89 13.45 -22.21
C ALA A 76 -21.93 13.43 -20.67
N ILE A 77 -21.70 12.27 -20.03
CA ILE A 77 -21.68 12.13 -18.57
C ILE A 77 -20.27 12.18 -17.97
N LEU A 78 -19.24 11.90 -18.77
CA LEU A 78 -17.85 11.93 -18.35
C LEU A 78 -17.40 13.36 -18.00
N ARG A 79 -16.72 13.49 -16.86
CA ARG A 79 -16.17 14.75 -16.36
C ARG A 79 -14.69 14.79 -16.65
N PHE A 80 -14.35 15.51 -17.70
CA PHE A 80 -12.97 15.70 -18.07
C PHE A 80 -12.20 16.60 -17.09
N PRO A 81 -10.99 16.20 -16.66
CA PRO A 81 -10.10 17.07 -15.89
C PRO A 81 -9.90 18.39 -16.62
N TRP A 82 -10.15 19.49 -15.92
CA TRP A 82 -10.03 20.85 -16.47
C TRP A 82 -10.83 21.09 -17.76
N HIS A 83 -11.88 20.30 -18.01
CA HIS A 83 -12.70 20.35 -19.23
C HIS A 83 -11.91 20.08 -20.53
N GLN A 84 -10.85 19.27 -20.45
CA GLN A 84 -10.02 18.89 -21.58
C GLN A 84 -10.12 17.38 -21.85
N GLU A 85 -10.36 17.01 -23.10
CA GLU A 85 -10.31 15.61 -23.52
C GLU A 85 -8.89 15.03 -23.37
N TRP A 86 -8.82 13.73 -23.08
CA TRP A 86 -7.57 13.00 -23.06
C TRP A 86 -6.99 12.87 -24.47
N GLN A 87 -5.71 13.14 -24.61
CA GLN A 87 -4.95 12.93 -25.84
C GLN A 87 -4.30 11.55 -25.82
N PHE A 88 -4.43 10.85 -26.94
CA PHE A 88 -4.00 9.47 -27.11
C PHE A 88 -2.76 9.47 -27.99
N THR A 89 -1.61 9.13 -27.42
CA THR A 89 -0.34 9.04 -28.17
C THR A 89 0.24 7.65 -28.01
N LEU A 90 0.40 6.94 -29.13
CA LEU A 90 1.01 5.62 -29.11
C LEU A 90 2.54 5.74 -28.96
N GLY A 91 3.06 5.21 -27.85
CA GLY A 91 4.48 4.97 -27.64
C GLY A 91 4.94 3.62 -28.21
N GLU A 92 6.15 3.17 -27.86
CA GLU A 92 6.68 1.90 -28.37
C GLU A 92 5.91 0.67 -27.88
N ASN A 93 5.57 0.62 -26.58
CA ASN A 93 4.92 -0.54 -25.94
C ASN A 93 3.73 -0.16 -25.03
N TRP A 94 3.31 1.11 -25.07
CA TRP A 94 2.19 1.62 -24.29
C TRP A 94 1.49 2.74 -25.05
N LEU A 95 0.25 3.01 -24.65
CA LEU A 95 -0.53 4.14 -25.07
C LEU A 95 -0.45 5.19 -23.96
N GLU A 96 0.00 6.40 -24.31
CA GLU A 96 0.00 7.54 -23.40
C GLU A 96 -1.36 8.24 -23.49
N LEU A 97 -2.10 8.21 -22.37
CA LEU A 97 -3.25 9.07 -22.16
C LEU A 97 -2.76 10.34 -21.47
N SER A 98 -2.87 11.48 -22.13
CA SER A 98 -2.31 12.74 -21.63
C SER A 98 -3.34 13.87 -21.54
N VAL A 99 -3.19 14.73 -20.53
CA VAL A 99 -4.03 15.92 -20.36
C VAL A 99 -3.22 17.04 -19.69
N SER A 100 -3.39 18.28 -20.16
CA SER A 100 -2.63 19.44 -19.69
C SER A 100 -3.29 20.10 -18.47
N ALA A 101 -2.58 20.12 -17.34
CA ALA A 101 -3.02 20.82 -16.15
C ALA A 101 -2.77 22.34 -16.24
N PRO A 102 -3.61 23.18 -15.58
CA PRO A 102 -3.37 24.61 -15.48
C PRO A 102 -2.07 24.99 -14.78
N SER A 103 -1.56 24.12 -13.89
CA SER A 103 -0.29 24.32 -13.20
C SER A 103 0.36 22.99 -12.84
N LEU A 104 1.68 23.03 -12.60
CA LEU A 104 2.46 21.88 -12.13
C LEU A 104 1.89 21.29 -10.83
N ASP A 105 1.49 22.13 -9.87
CA ASP A 105 0.92 21.67 -8.60
C ASP A 105 -0.39 20.89 -8.79
N GLN A 106 -1.22 21.29 -9.75
CA GLN A 106 -2.45 20.58 -10.06
C GLN A 106 -2.17 19.24 -10.76
N ALA A 107 -1.20 19.19 -11.67
CA ALA A 107 -0.76 17.93 -12.29
C ALA A 107 -0.23 16.96 -11.24
N GLN A 108 0.64 17.43 -10.34
CA GLN A 108 1.21 16.64 -9.25
C GLN A 108 0.14 16.15 -8.27
N TRP A 109 -0.81 17.01 -7.91
CA TRP A 109 -1.93 16.60 -7.04
C TRP A 109 -2.73 15.47 -7.69
N PHE A 110 -3.08 15.60 -8.98
CA PHE A 110 -3.91 14.63 -9.69
C PHE A 110 -3.20 13.28 -9.86
N VAL A 111 -1.94 13.30 -10.31
CA VAL A 111 -1.13 12.08 -10.51
C VAL A 111 -0.91 11.31 -9.21
N ARG A 112 -0.76 11.98 -8.06
CA ARG A 112 -0.62 11.29 -6.76
C ARG A 112 -1.84 10.46 -6.36
N GLN A 113 -2.98 10.70 -7.00
CA GLN A 113 -4.21 9.95 -6.74
C GLN A 113 -4.40 8.76 -7.70
N ILE A 114 -3.63 8.68 -8.79
CA ILE A 114 -3.80 7.66 -9.84
C ILE A 114 -2.52 6.82 -9.90
N ALA A 115 -2.65 5.51 -9.66
CA ALA A 115 -1.51 4.60 -9.68
C ALA A 115 -0.87 4.52 -11.08
N GLY A 116 0.47 4.55 -11.13
CA GLY A 116 1.23 4.43 -12.38
C GLY A 116 1.24 5.67 -13.28
N ALA A 117 0.46 6.72 -12.97
CA ALA A 117 0.52 7.98 -13.68
C ALA A 117 1.79 8.78 -13.30
N PHE A 118 2.23 9.67 -14.18
CA PHE A 118 3.36 10.57 -13.93
C PHE A 118 3.14 11.96 -14.56
N VAL A 119 4.00 12.92 -14.21
CA VAL A 119 3.92 14.31 -14.68
C VAL A 119 5.08 14.63 -15.62
N ARG A 120 4.78 15.22 -16.78
CA ARG A 120 5.74 15.74 -17.77
C ARG A 120 5.52 17.25 -17.93
N GLY A 121 6.25 18.07 -17.17
CA GLY A 121 5.97 19.52 -17.12
C GLY A 121 4.65 19.80 -16.40
N ASN A 122 3.65 20.38 -17.07
CA ASN A 122 2.28 20.51 -16.55
C ASN A 122 1.32 19.45 -17.12
N GLU A 123 1.83 18.48 -17.88
CA GLU A 123 1.05 17.40 -18.46
C GLU A 123 0.97 16.22 -17.52
N VAL A 124 -0.25 15.70 -17.33
CA VAL A 124 -0.48 14.41 -16.66
C VAL A 124 -0.45 13.34 -17.73
N VAL A 125 0.35 12.30 -17.51
CA VAL A 125 0.47 11.15 -18.40
C VAL A 125 0.07 9.89 -17.64
N MET A 126 -0.92 9.16 -18.16
CA MET A 126 -1.31 7.83 -17.68
C MET A 126 -0.93 6.79 -18.75
N PRO A 127 0.04 5.91 -18.46
CA PRO A 127 0.41 4.85 -19.39
C PRO A 127 -0.60 3.71 -19.32
N VAL A 128 -1.09 3.29 -20.49
CA VAL A 128 -1.85 2.05 -20.68
C VAL A 128 -0.92 1.08 -21.38
N TRP A 129 -0.57 -0.02 -20.72
CA TRP A 129 0.40 -0.97 -21.26
C TRP A 129 -0.27 -1.89 -22.28
N GLN A 130 0.49 -2.29 -23.32
CA GLN A 130 0.01 -3.29 -24.25
C GLN A 130 -0.36 -4.58 -23.48
N PRO A 131 -1.61 -5.05 -23.59
CA PRO A 131 -2.01 -6.30 -22.96
C PRO A 131 -1.20 -7.43 -23.57
N ARG A 132 -0.54 -8.22 -22.71
CA ARG A 132 0.23 -9.37 -23.16
C ARG A 132 -0.73 -10.41 -23.75
N PRO A 133 -0.38 -11.05 -24.87
CA PRO A 133 -1.23 -12.06 -25.48
C PRO A 133 -1.54 -13.16 -24.46
N SER A 134 -2.81 -13.51 -24.36
CA SER A 134 -3.42 -14.47 -23.42
C SER A 134 -2.91 -15.93 -23.50
N ASN A 135 -1.82 -16.16 -24.23
CA ASN A 135 -1.07 -17.42 -24.20
C ASN A 135 -0.10 -17.50 -23.02
N ALA A 136 0.05 -16.43 -22.21
CA ALA A 136 0.65 -16.52 -20.88
C ALA A 136 -0.38 -17.15 -19.94
N THR A 137 -0.15 -18.40 -19.57
CA THR A 137 -0.96 -19.18 -18.62
C THR A 137 -1.30 -18.37 -17.37
N ASN A 138 -2.58 -18.38 -17.01
CA ASN A 138 -3.29 -17.58 -15.99
C ASN A 138 -2.78 -17.70 -14.54
N GLU A 139 -1.62 -18.28 -14.29
CA GLU A 139 -1.11 -18.52 -12.93
C GLU A 139 -0.28 -17.35 -12.37
N ASP A 140 0.08 -16.36 -13.19
CA ASP A 140 1.04 -15.30 -12.83
C ASP A 140 0.39 -13.97 -12.37
N TYR A 141 -0.95 -13.89 -12.24
CA TYR A 141 -1.62 -12.60 -12.02
C TYR A 141 -2.52 -12.56 -10.78
N LEU A 142 -2.37 -11.45 -10.04
CA LEU A 142 -3.25 -11.01 -8.98
C LEU A 142 -4.68 -10.85 -9.51
N HIS A 143 -5.57 -11.77 -9.15
CA HIS A 143 -6.99 -11.65 -9.44
C HIS A 143 -7.82 -11.77 -8.16
N ARG A 144 -8.92 -11.04 -8.11
CA ARG A 144 -9.87 -11.12 -6.99
C ARG A 144 -10.81 -12.29 -7.23
N LEU A 145 -10.95 -13.15 -6.22
CA LEU A 145 -12.05 -14.11 -6.17
C LEU A 145 -13.18 -13.47 -5.37
N GLU A 146 -14.34 -13.33 -5.99
CA GLU A 146 -15.52 -12.82 -5.30
C GLU A 146 -15.99 -13.84 -4.26
N GLN A 147 -16.05 -13.43 -2.99
CA GLN A 147 -16.76 -14.17 -1.95
C GLN A 147 -18.14 -13.56 -1.73
N THR A 148 -19.15 -14.19 -2.31
CA THR A 148 -20.55 -13.74 -2.29
C THR A 148 -21.10 -13.53 -0.87
N ASP A 149 -20.61 -14.30 0.10
CA ASP A 149 -21.13 -14.31 1.48
C ASP A 149 -20.41 -13.32 2.41
N ALA A 150 -19.27 -12.75 1.99
CA ALA A 150 -18.50 -11.80 2.79
C ALA A 150 -17.72 -10.82 1.89
N PRO A 151 -18.41 -9.83 1.26
CA PRO A 151 -17.78 -8.91 0.30
C PRO A 151 -16.73 -7.97 0.92
N HIS A 152 -16.65 -7.90 2.26
CA HIS A 152 -15.60 -7.19 3.00
C HIS A 152 -14.34 -8.05 3.22
N LEU A 153 -14.42 -9.36 2.95
CA LEU A 153 -13.32 -10.32 2.98
C LEU A 153 -12.86 -10.66 1.55
N ASN A 154 -12.80 -9.68 0.65
CA ASN A 154 -12.15 -9.87 -0.63
C ASN A 154 -10.66 -10.17 -0.37
N THR A 155 -10.35 -11.45 -0.24
CA THR A 155 -8.99 -11.95 -0.04
C THR A 155 -8.31 -11.96 -1.40
N MET A 156 -7.12 -11.35 -1.47
CA MET A 156 -6.24 -11.60 -2.59
C MET A 156 -5.69 -13.02 -2.37
N ALA A 157 -6.18 -13.98 -3.14
CA ALA A 157 -5.50 -15.26 -3.28
C ALA A 157 -4.37 -15.04 -4.28
N THR A 158 -3.14 -15.04 -3.80
CA THR A 158 -1.96 -14.78 -4.63
C THR A 158 -0.96 -15.89 -4.38
N ASP A 159 -0.58 -16.61 -5.42
CA ASP A 159 0.78 -17.14 -5.45
C ASP A 159 1.65 -15.96 -5.89
N LEU A 160 2.26 -15.29 -4.91
CA LEU A 160 3.11 -14.14 -5.20
C LEU A 160 4.52 -14.66 -5.51
N ASP A 161 4.74 -15.10 -6.75
CA ASP A 161 6.09 -15.35 -7.25
C ASP A 161 6.74 -14.01 -7.64
N MET A 162 7.59 -13.51 -6.76
CA MET A 162 8.35 -12.28 -7.02
C MET A 162 9.70 -12.54 -7.70
N GLY A 163 10.00 -13.77 -8.11
CA GLY A 163 11.29 -14.11 -8.71
C GLY A 163 12.49 -13.61 -7.90
N GLN A 164 13.25 -12.67 -8.48
CA GLN A 164 14.46 -12.04 -7.89
C GLN A 164 14.22 -10.66 -7.27
N PHE A 165 12.97 -10.24 -7.08
CA PHE A 165 12.65 -8.92 -6.51
C PHE A 165 12.50 -8.98 -4.99
N ASP A 166 13.10 -7.99 -4.30
CA ASP A 166 13.04 -7.87 -2.85
C ASP A 166 11.73 -7.20 -2.39
N ILE A 167 11.08 -7.74 -1.34
CA ILE A 167 10.16 -6.92 -0.54
C ILE A 167 10.98 -6.22 0.54
N ILE A 168 10.97 -4.90 0.50
CA ILE A 168 11.59 -4.04 1.50
C ILE A 168 10.52 -3.32 2.32
N ASP A 169 10.90 -2.84 3.51
CA ASP A 169 10.06 -2.02 4.40
C ASP A 169 8.75 -2.68 4.89
N ILE A 170 8.79 -3.97 5.23
CA ILE A 170 7.67 -4.66 5.88
C ILE A 170 7.61 -4.27 7.36
N ASN A 171 6.55 -3.54 7.75
CA ASN A 171 6.34 -3.17 9.15
C ASN A 171 5.90 -4.35 10.04
N ASN A 172 5.07 -5.25 9.50
CA ASN A 172 4.61 -6.46 10.21
C ASN A 172 4.30 -7.56 9.19
N LEU A 173 4.76 -8.79 9.48
CA LEU A 173 4.45 -10.00 8.71
C LEU A 173 3.71 -10.98 9.61
N ASP A 174 2.39 -11.05 9.45
CA ASP A 174 1.55 -12.05 10.11
C ASP A 174 1.35 -13.24 9.15
N THR A 175 1.92 -14.40 9.50
CA THR A 175 1.82 -15.62 8.69
C THR A 175 1.68 -16.85 9.56
N GLN A 176 0.88 -17.81 9.09
CA GLN A 176 0.75 -19.12 9.72
C GLN A 176 1.98 -20.01 9.51
N ARG A 177 2.70 -19.80 8.40
CA ARG A 177 3.90 -20.56 8.03
C ARG A 177 4.83 -19.72 7.19
N LEU A 178 6.07 -19.59 7.66
CA LEU A 178 7.17 -18.99 6.91
C LEU A 178 8.16 -20.09 6.52
N THR A 179 8.38 -20.28 5.22
CA THR A 179 9.43 -21.16 4.69
C THR A 179 10.42 -20.29 3.93
N VAL A 180 11.66 -20.23 4.39
CA VAL A 180 12.70 -19.35 3.86
C VAL A 180 14.06 -20.04 3.95
N GLU A 181 14.96 -19.73 3.02
CA GLU A 181 16.33 -20.28 3.00
C GLU A 181 17.24 -19.60 4.02
N THR A 182 17.11 -18.29 4.18
CA THR A 182 17.93 -17.49 5.11
C THR A 182 17.05 -16.47 5.82
N ILE A 183 17.23 -16.36 7.13
CA ILE A 183 16.66 -15.29 7.96
C ILE A 183 17.82 -14.53 8.58
N ARG A 184 17.85 -13.21 8.41
CA ARG A 184 18.74 -12.32 9.14
C ARG A 184 17.89 -11.36 9.98
N ALA A 185 17.96 -11.51 11.29
CA ALA A 185 17.23 -10.70 12.24
C ALA A 185 18.18 -10.26 13.37
N ASP A 186 17.96 -9.06 13.90
CA ASP A 186 18.67 -8.57 15.09
C ASP A 186 18.16 -9.25 16.36
N GLU A 187 16.85 -9.57 16.40
CA GLU A 187 16.18 -10.30 17.46
C GLU A 187 15.17 -11.29 16.87
N LEU A 188 15.16 -12.51 17.38
CA LEU A 188 14.20 -13.56 17.01
C LEU A 188 13.60 -14.14 18.29
N GLU A 189 12.32 -13.88 18.51
CA GLU A 189 11.54 -14.50 19.57
C GLU A 189 10.76 -15.68 19.00
N ALA A 190 11.00 -16.89 19.53
CA ALA A 190 10.34 -18.10 19.10
C ALA A 190 10.02 -19.00 20.29
N THR A 191 8.82 -19.59 20.28
CA THR A 191 8.39 -20.55 21.31
C THR A 191 9.17 -21.85 21.24
N SER A 192 9.60 -22.27 20.05
CA SER A 192 10.39 -23.47 19.83
C SER A 192 11.22 -23.33 18.57
N VAL A 193 12.48 -23.76 18.66
CA VAL A 193 13.41 -23.81 17.53
C VAL A 193 13.89 -25.25 17.39
N LYS A 194 13.65 -25.85 16.22
CA LYS A 194 14.16 -27.18 15.86
C LYS A 194 15.15 -27.02 14.72
N THR A 195 16.42 -27.31 14.99
CA THR A 195 17.50 -27.24 14.00
C THR A 195 18.34 -28.52 14.02
N THR A 196 19.00 -28.82 12.91
CA THR A 196 20.00 -29.89 12.81
C THR A 196 21.36 -29.44 13.34
N GLU A 197 21.67 -28.15 13.21
CA GLU A 197 22.92 -27.56 13.67
C GLU A 197 22.65 -26.16 14.23
N LEU A 198 23.25 -25.85 15.38
CA LEU A 198 23.15 -24.54 16.01
C LEU A 198 24.56 -24.04 16.31
N ILE A 199 25.01 -23.04 15.58
CA ILE A 199 26.27 -22.35 15.82
C ILE A 199 25.96 -21.00 16.46
N VAL A 200 26.36 -20.85 17.72
CA VAL A 200 26.03 -19.71 18.56
C VAL A 200 27.26 -19.34 19.39
N THR A 201 27.47 -18.03 19.59
CA THR A 201 28.60 -17.57 20.42
C THR A 201 28.32 -17.81 21.89
N THR A 202 27.09 -17.55 22.32
CA THR A 202 26.67 -17.70 23.72
C THR A 202 25.25 -18.27 23.76
N VAL A 203 25.04 -19.24 24.65
CA VAL A 203 23.71 -19.79 24.95
C VAL A 203 23.42 -19.53 26.42
N TYR A 204 22.31 -18.84 26.69
CA TYR A 204 21.74 -18.73 28.02
C TYR A 204 20.53 -19.65 28.09
N ALA A 205 20.64 -20.73 28.84
CA ALA A 205 19.57 -21.71 29.03
C ALA A 205 19.43 -22.03 30.51
N GLN A 206 18.18 -22.22 30.97
CA GLN A 206 17.91 -22.69 32.33
C GLN A 206 18.24 -24.18 32.49
N ASP A 207 17.99 -24.96 31.44
CA ASP A 207 18.33 -26.37 31.38
C ASP A 207 18.72 -26.74 29.94
N VAL A 208 19.63 -27.70 29.82
CA VAL A 208 20.05 -28.28 28.54
C VAL A 208 19.96 -29.79 28.69
N ILE A 209 18.95 -30.37 28.06
CA ILE A 209 18.73 -31.81 28.02
C ILE A 209 19.25 -32.33 26.69
N THR A 210 20.27 -33.17 26.74
CA THR A 210 20.75 -33.92 25.57
C THR A 210 20.25 -35.36 25.64
N PRO A 211 20.29 -36.12 24.53
CA PRO A 211 19.90 -37.53 24.57
C PRO A 211 20.70 -38.39 25.55
N THR A 212 21.90 -37.96 25.95
CA THR A 212 22.82 -38.74 26.79
C THR A 212 22.98 -38.23 28.22
N THR A 213 22.73 -36.95 28.48
CA THR A 213 22.83 -36.34 29.82
C THR A 213 22.13 -34.99 29.87
N SER A 214 21.86 -34.47 31.07
CA SER A 214 21.45 -33.08 31.27
C SER A 214 22.56 -32.26 31.91
N LEU A 215 22.52 -30.94 31.75
CA LEU A 215 23.44 -30.03 32.43
C LEU A 215 23.36 -30.20 33.96
N GLN A 216 22.15 -30.43 34.47
CA GLN A 216 21.92 -30.71 35.89
C GLN A 216 22.66 -31.97 36.34
N GLU A 217 22.58 -33.06 35.58
CA GLU A 217 23.27 -34.30 35.93
C GLU A 217 24.80 -34.14 35.92
N VAL A 218 25.33 -33.36 34.97
CA VAL A 218 26.77 -33.02 34.94
C VAL A 218 27.17 -32.22 36.18
N SER A 219 26.35 -31.23 36.57
CA SER A 219 26.57 -30.45 37.79
C SER A 219 26.55 -31.32 39.05
N ASP A 220 25.58 -32.23 39.15
CA ASP A 220 25.44 -33.13 40.30
C ASP A 220 26.63 -34.09 40.41
N ARG A 221 27.05 -34.67 39.28
CA ARG A 221 28.26 -35.52 39.23
C ARG A 221 29.52 -34.75 39.60
N LEU A 222 29.66 -33.51 39.15
CA LEU A 222 30.81 -32.67 39.52
C LEU A 222 30.84 -32.41 41.04
N ALA A 223 29.68 -32.13 41.64
CA ALA A 223 29.57 -31.94 43.08
C ALA A 223 29.94 -33.21 43.87
N GLU A 224 29.52 -34.39 43.37
CA GLU A 224 29.91 -35.68 43.93
C GLU A 224 31.43 -35.91 43.82
N TYR A 225 32.04 -35.66 42.66
CA TYR A 225 33.49 -35.77 42.49
C TYR A 225 34.26 -34.84 43.44
N ILE A 226 33.79 -33.61 43.65
CA ILE A 226 34.40 -32.68 44.61
C ILE A 226 34.32 -33.22 46.04
N GLN A 227 33.20 -33.84 46.43
CA GLN A 227 33.05 -34.46 47.75
C GLN A 227 34.02 -35.63 47.94
N LEU A 228 34.13 -36.52 46.94
CA LEU A 228 35.03 -37.66 46.96
C LEU A 228 36.51 -37.22 47.00
N TRP A 229 36.87 -36.20 46.23
CA TRP A 229 38.23 -35.63 46.26
C TRP A 229 38.59 -35.13 47.66
N LYS A 230 37.71 -34.33 48.30
CA LYS A 230 37.91 -33.83 49.66
C LYS A 230 38.07 -34.96 50.68
N GLN A 231 37.28 -36.04 50.56
CA GLN A 231 37.44 -37.21 51.43
C GLN A 231 38.78 -37.91 51.21
N CYS A 232 39.28 -37.98 49.97
CA CYS A 232 40.57 -38.57 49.66
C CYS A 232 41.74 -37.75 50.22
N GLU A 233 41.68 -36.41 50.13
CA GLU A 233 42.65 -35.50 50.75
C GLU A 233 42.69 -35.69 52.28
N LEU A 234 41.52 -35.76 52.93
CA LEU A 234 41.42 -35.98 54.38
C LEU A 234 42.01 -37.33 54.83
N GLN A 235 42.00 -38.34 53.95
CA GLN A 235 42.62 -39.64 54.20
C GLN A 235 44.12 -39.68 53.86
N GLY A 236 44.70 -38.58 53.35
CA GLY A 236 46.10 -38.50 52.95
C GLY A 236 46.45 -39.37 51.73
N LYS A 237 45.44 -39.76 50.94
CA LYS A 237 45.61 -40.65 49.78
C LYS A 237 45.67 -39.90 48.44
N CYS A 238 45.17 -38.67 48.40
CA CYS A 238 45.23 -37.77 47.25
C CYS A 238 45.94 -36.48 47.67
N SER A 239 46.75 -35.92 46.77
CA SER A 239 47.50 -34.67 46.94
C SER A 239 47.52 -33.86 45.66
#